data_AF-A0A956WHB8-F1
#
_entry.id   AF-A0A956WHB8-F1
#
_cell.length_a   1.000
_cell.length_b   1.000
_cell.length_c   1.000
_cell.angle_alpha   90.00
_cell.angle_beta   90.00
_cell.angle_gamma   90.00
#
_symmetry.space_group_name_H-M   'P 1'
#
loop_
_entity.id
_entity.type
_entity.pdbx_description
1 polymer ?
#
loop_
_entity_poly.entity_id
_entity_poly.type
_entity_poly.pdbx_seq_one_letter_code
_entity_poly.pdbx_strand_id
1 'polypeptide(L)'
;MALKPTGRLDCTSAIPELVYERSLPVARDVAWAALTESERTARWIGSWSGETGRGKTIEVVWLAEEGSPTESIKILVCDPPSRLALAAGPDPAAPWLV
;
A
#
# COMPACT_ATOMS: atom_id res chain seq x y z
N MET A 1 -18.48 -8.74 23.70
CA MET A 1 -17.42 -9.60 23.14
C MET A 1 -16.34 -8.68 22.59
N ALA A 2 -15.08 -8.78 23.04
CA ALA A 2 -14.02 -7.91 22.53
C ALA A 2 -13.58 -8.37 21.13
N LEU A 3 -13.36 -7.44 20.21
CA LEU A 3 -12.82 -7.74 18.90
C LEU A 3 -11.39 -8.28 19.06
N LYS A 4 -11.07 -9.39 18.39
CA LYS A 4 -9.72 -9.93 18.33
C LYS A 4 -8.95 -9.19 17.21
N PRO A 5 -7.81 -8.56 17.51
CA PRO A 5 -6.99 -7.94 16.46
C PRO A 5 -6.44 -9.01 15.51
N THR A 6 -6.27 -8.63 14.25
CA THR A 6 -5.73 -9.50 13.18
C THR A 6 -4.36 -9.04 12.68
N GLY A 7 -3.74 -8.07 13.36
CA GLY A 7 -2.38 -7.60 13.12
C GLY A 7 -1.58 -7.61 14.42
N ARG A 8 -0.29 -7.26 14.32
CA ARG A 8 0.62 -7.13 15.46
C ARG A 8 1.43 -5.84 15.34
N LEU A 9 1.81 -5.27 16.48
CA LEU A 9 2.84 -4.24 16.52
C LEU A 9 4.21 -4.92 16.62
N ASP A 10 5.12 -4.52 15.75
CA ASP A 10 6.53 -4.85 15.82
C ASP A 10 7.28 -3.64 16.38
N CYS A 11 7.85 -3.77 17.58
CA CYS A 11 8.52 -2.67 18.27
C CYS A 11 10.06 -2.83 18.26
N THR A 12 10.59 -3.58 17.30
CA THR A 12 12.03 -3.82 17.18
C THR A 12 12.81 -2.62 16.63
N SER A 13 12.15 -1.75 15.87
CA SER A 13 12.65 -0.46 15.39
C SER A 13 12.33 0.69 16.34
N ALA A 14 13.00 1.83 16.16
CA ALA A 14 12.73 3.06 16.92
C ALA A 14 11.30 3.59 16.72
N ILE A 15 10.71 3.32 15.55
CA ILE A 15 9.31 3.61 15.22
C ILE A 15 8.59 2.26 15.15
N PRO A 16 7.55 2.00 15.97
CA PRO A 16 6.78 0.76 15.89
C PRO A 16 6.13 0.57 14.52
N GLU A 17 6.20 -0.65 13.99
CA GLU A 17 5.59 -1.03 12.72
C GLU A 17 4.29 -1.81 12.96
N LEU A 18 3.23 -1.50 12.23
CA LEU A 18 2.00 -2.28 12.23
C LEU A 18 2.06 -3.34 11.13
N VAL A 19 2.08 -4.61 11.52
CA VAL A 19 2.24 -5.73 10.61
C VAL A 19 0.94 -6.53 10.47
N TYR A 20 0.52 -6.73 9.23
CA TYR A 20 -0.59 -7.61 8.86
C TYR A 20 -0.09 -8.76 7.98
N GLU A 21 -0.27 -9.99 8.45
CA GLU A 21 0.03 -11.20 7.66
C GLU A 21 -1.28 -11.78 7.12
N ARG A 22 -1.33 -12.04 5.80
CA ARG A 22 -2.52 -12.54 5.10
C ARG A 22 -2.12 -13.62 4.10
N SER A 23 -2.85 -14.73 4.13
CA SER A 23 -2.77 -15.76 3.09
C SER A 23 -3.90 -15.54 2.09
N LEU A 24 -3.56 -15.30 0.83
CA LEU A 24 -4.54 -15.11 -0.24
C LEU A 24 -4.67 -16.40 -1.05
N PRO A 25 -5.89 -16.87 -1.38
CA PRO A 25 -6.11 -18.09 -2.14
C PRO A 25 -5.94 -17.87 -3.66
N VAL A 26 -4.90 -17.15 -4.06
CA VAL A 26 -4.59 -16.79 -5.45
C VAL A 26 -3.10 -16.92 -5.73
N ALA A 27 -2.74 -17.04 -7.01
CA ALA A 27 -1.34 -17.01 -7.41
C ALA A 27 -0.67 -15.67 -7.08
N ARG A 28 0.64 -15.70 -6.84
CA ARG A 28 1.44 -14.53 -6.48
C ARG A 28 1.30 -13.37 -7.47
N ASP A 29 1.29 -13.65 -8.77
CA ASP A 29 1.16 -12.61 -9.80
C ASP A 29 -0.23 -11.96 -9.79
N VAL A 30 -1.27 -12.72 -9.44
CA VAL A 30 -2.64 -12.19 -9.30
C VAL A 30 -2.73 -11.27 -8.08
N ALA A 31 -2.13 -11.66 -6.96
CA ALA A 31 -2.04 -10.82 -5.77
C ALA A 31 -1.24 -9.54 -6.07
N TRP A 32 -0.10 -9.67 -6.74
CA TRP A 32 0.73 -8.53 -7.13
C TRP A 32 -0.04 -7.55 -8.02
N ALA A 33 -0.70 -8.04 -9.07
CA ALA A 33 -1.54 -7.22 -9.93
C ALA A 33 -2.64 -6.48 -9.15
N ALA A 34 -3.27 -7.13 -8.16
CA ALA A 34 -4.29 -6.50 -7.31
C ALA A 34 -3.75 -5.35 -6.44
N LEU A 35 -2.45 -5.33 -6.17
CA LEU A 35 -1.75 -4.29 -5.42
C LEU A 35 -1.13 -3.21 -6.32
N THR A 36 -0.79 -3.54 -7.58
CA THR A 36 0.01 -2.66 -8.43
C THR A 36 -0.65 -2.23 -9.73
N GLU A 37 -1.80 -2.78 -10.16
CA GLU A 37 -2.52 -2.31 -11.35
C GLU A 37 -3.65 -1.37 -10.95
N SER A 38 -3.64 -0.13 -11.45
CA SER A 38 -4.59 0.94 -11.09
C SER A 38 -6.06 0.51 -11.21
N GLU A 39 -6.43 -0.15 -12.31
CA GLU A 39 -7.78 -0.67 -12.53
C GLU A 39 -8.22 -1.75 -11.51
N ARG A 40 -7.25 -2.42 -10.88
CA ARG A 40 -7.52 -3.42 -9.84
C ARG A 40 -7.52 -2.79 -8.45
N THR A 41 -6.61 -1.86 -8.17
CA THR A 41 -6.59 -1.13 -6.89
C THR A 41 -7.85 -0.27 -6.72
N ALA A 42 -8.41 0.25 -7.83
CA ALA A 42 -9.67 0.99 -7.85
C ALA A 42 -10.85 0.21 -7.23
N ARG A 43 -10.77 -1.12 -7.18
CA ARG A 43 -11.84 -1.97 -6.63
C ARG A 43 -11.88 -1.99 -5.11
N TRP A 44 -10.81 -1.58 -4.42
CA TRP A 44 -10.71 -1.76 -2.97
C TRP A 44 -10.08 -0.59 -2.21
N ILE A 45 -9.27 0.24 -2.85
CA ILE A 45 -8.62 1.39 -2.20
C ILE A 45 -8.72 2.68 -3.00
N GLY A 46 -8.47 2.60 -4.31
CA GLY A 46 -8.35 3.78 -5.15
C GLY A 46 -7.67 3.51 -6.48
N SER A 47 -8.00 4.29 -7.50
CA SER A 47 -7.24 4.34 -8.74
C SER A 47 -6.01 5.23 -8.55
N TRP A 48 -5.01 5.06 -9.39
CA TRP A 48 -3.83 5.91 -9.40
C TRP A 48 -3.32 6.18 -10.82
N SER A 49 -2.53 7.25 -10.97
CA SER A 49 -1.92 7.66 -12.23
C SER A 49 -0.48 8.15 -12.04
N GLY A 50 0.31 8.17 -13.11
CA GLY A 50 1.70 8.64 -13.08
C GLY A 50 2.70 7.59 -13.57
N GLU A 51 3.99 7.94 -13.50
CA GLU A 51 5.08 7.05 -13.86
C GLU A 51 5.36 6.04 -12.74
N THR A 52 5.52 4.77 -13.10
CA THR A 52 5.84 3.71 -12.14
C THR A 52 7.34 3.53 -11.96
N GLY A 53 7.71 2.91 -10.84
CA GLY A 53 9.08 2.51 -10.53
C GLY A 53 9.69 3.24 -9.34
N ARG A 54 10.79 2.69 -8.83
CA ARG A 54 11.49 3.22 -7.66
C ARG A 54 11.89 4.68 -7.86
N GLY A 55 11.58 5.52 -6.87
CA GLY A 55 11.88 6.95 -6.84
C GLY A 55 10.83 7.82 -7.53
N LYS A 56 9.84 7.24 -8.22
CA LYS A 56 8.74 7.98 -8.85
C LYS A 56 7.63 8.28 -7.84
N THR A 57 6.78 9.23 -8.21
CA THR A 57 5.58 9.61 -7.45
C THR A 57 4.37 9.38 -8.34
N ILE A 58 3.34 8.77 -7.75
CA ILE A 58 2.03 8.56 -8.37
C ILE A 58 0.98 9.38 -7.63
N GLU A 59 -0.10 9.73 -8.32
CA GLU A 59 -1.27 10.39 -7.75
C GLU A 59 -2.36 9.34 -7.54
N VAL A 60 -2.77 9.13 -6.29
CA VAL A 60 -3.82 8.17 -5.90
C VAL A 60 -5.11 8.91 -5.61
N VAL A 61 -6.21 8.44 -6.20
CA VAL A 61 -7.57 8.92 -5.92
C VAL A 61 -8.23 7.99 -4.91
N TRP A 62 -8.54 8.50 -3.72
CA TRP A 62 -9.14 7.74 -2.62
C TRP A 62 -10.65 7.60 -2.82
N LEU A 63 -11.09 6.50 -3.41
CA LEU A 63 -12.48 6.34 -3.88
C LEU A 63 -13.51 6.11 -2.75
N ALA A 64 -13.06 5.72 -1.56
CA ALA A 64 -13.93 5.52 -0.40
C ALA A 64 -14.19 6.82 0.39
N GLU A 65 -13.40 7.86 0.15
CA GLU A 65 -13.46 9.13 0.88
C GLU A 65 -14.36 10.15 0.20
N GLU A 66 -15.01 11.01 0.98
CA GLU A 66 -15.91 12.05 0.45
C GLU A 66 -15.17 13.00 -0.50
N GLY A 67 -15.73 13.23 -1.69
CA GLY A 67 -15.14 14.08 -2.71
C GLY A 67 -13.96 13.45 -3.46
N SER A 68 -13.60 12.20 -3.16
CA SER A 68 -12.52 11.45 -3.82
C SER A 68 -11.20 12.25 -3.93
N PRO A 69 -10.63 12.67 -2.79
CA PRO A 69 -9.41 13.45 -2.77
C PRO A 69 -8.25 12.68 -3.43
N THR A 70 -7.29 13.44 -3.95
CA THR A 70 -6.07 12.91 -4.56
C THR A 70 -4.89 13.14 -3.62
N GLU A 71 -3.97 12.17 -3.54
CA GLU A 71 -2.73 12.26 -2.78
C GLU A 71 -1.52 11.75 -3.58
N SER A 72 -0.41 12.48 -3.47
CA SER A 72 0.88 12.08 -4.00
C SER A 72 1.53 11.00 -3.12
N ILE A 73 1.79 9.82 -3.71
CA ILE A 73 2.48 8.70 -3.05
C ILE A 73 3.82 8.43 -3.73
N LYS A 74 4.90 8.36 -2.95
CA LYS A 74 6.24 8.06 -3.45
C LYS A 74 6.52 6.55 -3.43
N ILE A 75 7.02 6.00 -4.54
CA ILE A 75 7.44 4.61 -4.64
C ILE A 75 8.89 4.50 -4.14
N LEU A 76 9.10 3.87 -2.99
CA LEU A 76 10.43 3.70 -2.40
C LEU A 76 11.15 2.43 -2.90
N VAL A 77 10.38 1.35 -3.09
CA VAL A 77 10.84 0.05 -3.60
C VAL A 77 9.75 -0.53 -4.48
N CYS A 78 10.14 -1.14 -5.60
CA CYS A 78 9.25 -1.89 -6.48
C CYS A 78 10.06 -3.01 -7.12
N ASP A 79 9.99 -4.20 -6.53
CA ASP A 79 10.70 -5.40 -6.99
C ASP A 79 9.67 -6.49 -7.32
N PRO A 80 9.04 -6.45 -8.52
CA PRO A 80 7.97 -7.37 -8.86
C PRO A 80 8.42 -8.84 -8.86
N PRO A 81 7.55 -9.79 -8.46
CA PRO A 81 6.28 -9.63 -7.77
C PRO A 81 6.44 -9.81 -6.24
N SER A 82 7.51 -9.26 -5.64
CA SER A 82 8.00 -9.60 -4.28
C SER A 82 7.75 -8.54 -3.24
N ARG A 83 7.92 -7.28 -3.61
CA ARG A 83 8.07 -6.23 -2.63
C ARG A 83 7.66 -4.89 -3.22
N LEU A 84 6.76 -4.21 -2.52
CA LEU A 84 6.37 -2.84 -2.80
C LEU A 84 6.52 -2.03 -1.51
N ALA A 85 7.19 -0.89 -1.59
CA ALA A 85 7.25 0.06 -0.49
C ALA A 85 6.81 1.43 -0.99
N LEU A 86 5.83 2.02 -0.31
CA LEU A 86 5.24 3.31 -0.66
C LEU A 86 5.38 4.25 0.53
N ALA A 87 5.60 5.54 0.29
CA ALA A 87 5.48 6.57 1.31
C ALA A 87 4.31 7.48 0.96
N ALA A 88 3.38 7.61 1.89
CA ALA A 88 2.21 8.49 1.85
C ALA A 88 2.25 9.44 3.05
N GLY A 89 1.53 10.56 2.98
CA GLY A 89 1.52 11.58 4.02
C GLY A 89 2.77 12.47 4.07
N PRO A 90 2.78 13.46 4.98
CA PRO A 90 3.82 14.50 5.03
C PRO A 90 5.17 14.01 5.58
N ASP A 91 5.21 12.82 6.22
CA ASP A 91 6.43 12.24 6.77
C ASP A 91 6.90 11.03 5.95
N PRO A 92 7.97 11.18 5.14
CA PRO A 92 8.51 10.09 4.34
C PRO A 92 9.23 9.01 5.18
N ALA A 93 9.37 9.18 6.50
CA ALA A 93 10.07 8.25 7.38
C ALA A 93 9.22 7.03 7.81
N ALA A 94 7.91 7.00 7.53
CA ALA A 94 7.01 5.90 7.89
C ALA A 94 6.30 5.30 6.66
N PRO A 95 7.02 4.54 5.81
CA PRO A 95 6.43 3.97 4.61
C PRO A 95 5.48 2.81 4.91
N TRP A 96 4.50 2.66 4.02
CA TRP A 96 3.68 1.46 3.90
C TRP A 96 4.50 0.40 3.18
N LEU A 97 4.72 -0.73 3.84
CA LEU A 97 5.46 -1.87 3.31
C LEU A 97 4.48 -3.02 3.03
N VAL A 98 4.51 -3.55 1.80
CA VAL A 98 3.72 -4.71 1.39
C VAL A 98 4.62 -5.77 0.76
#